data_AF-A0A7X5P8F4-F1
#
_entry.id   AF-A0A7X5P8F4-F1
#
_cell.length_a   1.000
_cell.length_b   1.000
_cell.length_c   1.000
_cell.angle_alpha   90.00
_cell.angle_beta   90.00
_cell.angle_gamma   90.00
#
_symmetry.space_group_name_H-M   'P 1'
#
loop_
_entity.id
_entity.type
_entity.pdbx_description
1 polymer ?
#
loop_
_entity_poly.entity_id
_entity_poly.type
_entity_poly.pdbx_seq_one_letter_code
_entity_poly.pdbx_strand_id
1 'polypeptide(L)'
;MERYLKIAKVNLKFNLFPYIIAGIGLCLISPLIMGVKNLDSLNTAKILDVYISLIGMIVLVPLFMPDQDKDIRDLIKSKKESIAMNYLIRITEAVIFLLIIVCGFLVYLKSGNCTFDFGQYFYGTISTCIFLGGLGILVYSIVDNIAVGYMVPTLYYILCYGSGKMYLGKFYLFSMMQGNILDKKYLLIAGILMITAGIFYRSKR
;
A
#
# COMPACT_ATOMS: atom_id res chain seq x y z
N MET A 1 -4.60 -22.42 -16.45
CA MET A 1 -4.78 -20.96 -16.29
C MET A 1 -6.15 -20.58 -15.73
N GLU A 2 -7.26 -21.15 -16.21
CA GLU A 2 -8.62 -20.78 -15.77
C GLU A 2 -8.87 -20.86 -14.26
N ARG A 3 -8.22 -21.79 -13.56
CA ARG A 3 -8.37 -21.98 -12.12
C ARG A 3 -7.79 -20.83 -11.29
N TYR A 4 -6.61 -20.32 -11.66
CA TYR A 4 -6.00 -19.15 -11.00
C TYR A 4 -6.80 -17.88 -11.25
N LEU A 5 -7.37 -17.72 -12.46
CA LEU A 5 -8.26 -16.61 -12.79
C LEU A 5 -9.57 -16.63 -11.98
N LYS A 6 -10.09 -17.82 -11.65
CA LYS A 6 -11.25 -17.94 -10.75
C LYS A 6 -10.91 -17.52 -9.33
N ILE A 7 -9.75 -17.91 -8.80
CA ILE A 7 -9.28 -17.52 -7.46
C ILE A 7 -9.10 -16.00 -7.39
N ALA A 8 -8.44 -15.43 -8.39
CA ALA A 8 -8.29 -14.00 -8.61
C ALA A 8 -9.65 -13.26 -8.58
N LYS A 9 -10.60 -13.68 -9.44
CA LYS A 9 -11.92 -13.05 -9.54
C LYS A 9 -12.71 -13.09 -8.22
N VAL A 10 -12.63 -14.21 -7.48
CA VAL A 10 -13.28 -14.34 -6.17
C VAL A 10 -12.61 -13.44 -5.14
N ASN A 11 -11.27 -13.42 -5.10
CA ASN A 11 -10.52 -12.55 -4.20
C ASN A 11 -10.84 -11.08 -4.44
N LEU A 12 -10.86 -10.66 -5.69
CA LEU A 12 -11.20 -9.30 -6.09
C LEU A 12 -12.59 -8.92 -5.59
N LYS A 13 -13.61 -9.75 -5.85
CA LYS A 13 -15.00 -9.44 -5.53
C LYS A 13 -15.28 -9.38 -4.03
N PHE A 14 -14.73 -10.31 -3.24
CA PHE A 14 -15.12 -10.47 -1.85
C PHE A 14 -14.11 -9.87 -0.85
N ASN A 15 -12.83 -9.89 -1.17
CA ASN A 15 -11.79 -9.49 -0.24
C ASN A 15 -11.21 -8.12 -0.58
N LEU A 16 -10.86 -7.88 -1.84
CA LEU A 16 -10.19 -6.64 -2.24
C LEU A 16 -11.15 -5.47 -2.47
N PHE A 17 -12.39 -5.75 -2.90
CA PHE A 17 -13.39 -4.75 -3.25
C PHE A 17 -13.69 -3.72 -2.13
N PRO A 18 -13.89 -4.11 -0.86
CA PRO A 18 -14.10 -3.15 0.23
C PRO A 18 -12.91 -2.19 0.43
N TYR A 19 -11.69 -2.69 0.28
CA TYR A 19 -10.47 -1.89 0.46
C TYR A 19 -10.20 -0.99 -0.75
N ILE A 20 -10.58 -1.40 -1.96
CA ILE A 20 -10.58 -0.53 -3.14
C ILE A 20 -11.55 0.63 -2.94
N ILE A 21 -12.77 0.36 -2.47
CA ILE A 21 -13.75 1.40 -2.16
C ILE A 21 -13.21 2.35 -1.10
N ALA A 22 -12.61 1.83 -0.02
CA ALA A 22 -11.99 2.65 1.01
C ALA A 22 -10.85 3.53 0.45
N GLY A 23 -9.99 2.99 -0.41
CA GLY A 23 -8.94 3.74 -1.09
C GLY A 23 -9.48 4.86 -1.98
N ILE A 24 -10.52 4.58 -2.78
CA ILE A 24 -11.20 5.59 -3.61
C ILE A 24 -11.87 6.65 -2.73
N GLY A 25 -12.53 6.23 -1.64
CA GLY A 25 -13.13 7.15 -0.67
C GLY A 25 -12.10 8.13 -0.09
N LEU A 26 -10.92 7.65 0.26
CA LEU A 26 -9.82 8.48 0.72
C LEU A 26 -9.36 9.48 -0.36
N CYS A 27 -9.25 9.03 -1.61
CA CYS A 27 -8.97 9.91 -2.75
C CYS A 27 -10.02 11.02 -2.94
N LEU A 28 -11.30 10.76 -2.65
CA LEU A 28 -12.37 11.75 -2.76
C LEU A 28 -12.40 12.74 -1.58
N ILE A 29 -12.02 12.27 -0.39
CA ILE A 29 -11.95 13.10 0.82
C ILE A 29 -10.74 14.05 0.78
N SER A 30 -9.63 13.63 0.18
CA SER A 30 -8.40 14.43 0.07
C SER A 30 -8.62 15.85 -0.54
N PRO A 31 -9.32 15.99 -1.69
CA PRO A 31 -9.80 17.25 -2.25
C PRO A 31 -10.57 18.17 -1.30
N LEU A 32 -11.41 17.59 -0.42
CA LEU A 32 -12.26 18.35 0.51
C LEU A 32 -11.45 19.01 1.63
N ILE A 33 -10.31 18.43 2.00
CA ILE A 33 -9.49 18.91 3.11
C ILE A 33 -8.55 20.04 2.68
N MET A 34 -7.97 19.97 1.48
CA MET A 34 -6.89 20.88 1.06
C MET A 34 -7.17 21.72 -0.19
N GLY A 35 -8.25 21.45 -0.93
CA GLY A 35 -8.49 22.05 -2.25
C GLY A 35 -7.49 21.53 -3.29
N VAL A 36 -7.95 21.25 -4.50
CA VAL A 36 -7.17 20.53 -5.55
C VAL A 36 -7.00 21.31 -6.85
N LYS A 37 -7.32 22.61 -6.86
CA LYS A 37 -7.15 23.47 -8.04
C LYS A 37 -5.92 24.35 -7.89
N ASN A 38 -5.12 24.44 -8.97
CA ASN A 38 -3.95 25.30 -9.07
C ASN A 38 -2.94 25.11 -7.91
N LEU A 39 -2.74 23.87 -7.48
CA LEU A 39 -1.75 23.58 -6.44
C LEU A 39 -0.34 23.69 -7.01
N ASP A 40 0.53 24.32 -6.23
CA ASP A 40 1.97 24.27 -6.46
C ASP A 40 2.52 22.86 -6.17
N SER A 41 3.71 22.58 -6.70
CA SER A 41 4.45 21.33 -6.57
C SER A 41 4.55 20.85 -5.12
N LEU A 42 4.91 21.73 -4.17
CA LEU A 42 5.04 21.40 -2.75
C LEU A 42 3.72 21.01 -2.09
N ASN A 43 2.63 21.71 -2.40
CA ASN A 43 1.31 21.38 -1.85
C ASN A 43 0.77 20.08 -2.45
N THR A 44 1.05 19.83 -3.73
CA THR A 44 0.75 18.55 -4.38
C THR A 44 1.53 17.40 -3.72
N ALA A 45 2.82 17.61 -3.44
CA ALA A 45 3.66 16.62 -2.76
C ALA A 45 3.12 16.29 -1.37
N LYS A 46 2.68 17.29 -0.62
CA LYS A 46 2.05 17.12 0.69
C LYS A 46 0.79 16.26 0.63
N ILE A 47 -0.07 16.49 -0.36
CA ILE A 47 -1.30 15.71 -0.49
C ILE A 47 -0.97 14.22 -0.74
N LEU A 48 -0.01 13.95 -1.61
CA LEU A 48 0.39 12.58 -1.93
C LEU A 48 1.08 11.88 -0.78
N ASP A 49 2.03 12.56 -0.14
CA ASP A 49 2.84 12.01 0.95
C ASP A 49 2.01 11.78 2.21
N VAL A 50 1.08 12.68 2.54
CA VAL A 50 0.29 12.60 3.78
C VAL A 50 -0.94 11.71 3.59
N TYR A 51 -1.74 11.94 2.55
CA TYR A 51 -3.03 11.24 2.41
C TYR A 51 -2.91 10.00 1.54
N ILE A 52 -2.36 10.12 0.34
CA ILE A 52 -2.36 9.00 -0.63
C ILE A 52 -1.43 7.86 -0.20
N SER A 53 -0.39 8.15 0.58
CA SER A 53 0.48 7.11 1.18
C SER A 53 -0.29 6.08 2.03
N LEU A 54 -1.40 6.48 2.67
CA LEU A 54 -2.25 5.61 3.49
C LEU A 54 -3.00 4.57 2.66
N ILE A 55 -3.18 4.78 1.36
CA ILE A 55 -3.80 3.77 0.47
C ILE A 55 -2.96 2.49 0.45
N GLY A 56 -1.64 2.63 0.57
CA GLY A 56 -0.73 1.49 0.68
C GLY A 56 -1.09 0.56 1.82
N MET A 57 -1.33 1.09 3.02
CA MET A 57 -1.75 0.25 4.16
C MET A 57 -3.15 -0.32 3.97
N ILE A 58 -4.11 0.47 3.48
CA ILE A 58 -5.51 0.03 3.30
C ILE A 58 -5.63 -1.15 2.33
N VAL A 59 -4.91 -1.08 1.20
CA VAL A 59 -5.05 -2.07 0.12
C VAL A 59 -4.15 -3.29 0.32
N LEU A 60 -2.95 -3.12 0.90
CA LEU A 60 -1.96 -4.20 0.98
C LEU A 60 -2.01 -5.00 2.29
N VAL A 61 -2.32 -4.39 3.43
CA VAL A 61 -2.34 -5.09 4.74
C VAL A 61 -3.33 -6.26 4.82
N PRO A 62 -4.56 -6.20 4.27
CA PRO A 62 -5.53 -7.29 4.44
C PRO A 62 -5.24 -8.52 3.54
N LEU A 63 -4.03 -8.65 2.99
CA LEU A 63 -3.62 -9.74 2.10
C LEU A 63 -3.92 -11.15 2.65
N PHE A 64 -3.66 -11.37 3.94
CA PHE A 64 -3.84 -12.67 4.60
C PHE A 64 -5.20 -12.83 5.31
N MET A 65 -6.09 -11.83 5.24
CA MET A 65 -7.40 -11.87 5.88
C MET A 65 -8.25 -13.09 5.51
N PRO A 66 -8.30 -13.53 4.24
CA PRO A 66 -9.12 -14.68 3.86
C PRO A 66 -8.61 -16.00 4.46
N ASP A 67 -7.34 -16.05 4.84
CA ASP A 67 -6.69 -17.24 5.41
C ASP A 67 -6.27 -16.99 6.87
N GLN A 68 -6.90 -16.01 7.54
CA GLN A 68 -6.63 -15.71 8.94
C GLN A 68 -7.03 -16.89 9.84
N ASP A 69 -8.17 -17.52 9.52
CA ASP A 69 -8.64 -18.71 10.22
C ASP A 69 -7.73 -19.91 9.90
N LYS A 70 -7.31 -20.61 10.96
CA LYS A 70 -6.42 -21.76 10.85
C LYS A 70 -7.10 -22.93 10.17
N ASP A 71 -8.38 -23.16 10.44
CA ASP A 71 -9.12 -24.30 9.87
C ASP A 71 -9.26 -24.12 8.35
N ILE A 72 -9.53 -22.88 7.90
CA ILE A 72 -9.57 -22.52 6.48
C ILE A 72 -8.18 -22.70 5.85
N ARG A 73 -7.12 -22.27 6.54
CA ARG A 73 -5.75 -22.39 6.05
C ARG A 73 -5.32 -23.84 5.90
N ASP A 74 -5.63 -24.69 6.88
CA ASP A 74 -5.26 -26.11 6.86
C ASP A 74 -6.07 -26.88 5.81
N LEU A 75 -7.33 -26.51 5.56
CA LEU A 75 -8.11 -26.97 4.42
C LEU A 75 -7.47 -26.59 3.07
N ILE A 76 -6.86 -25.41 2.96
CA ILE A 76 -6.15 -24.98 1.75
C ILE A 76 -4.82 -25.74 1.62
N LYS A 77 -4.07 -25.94 2.73
CA LYS A 77 -2.83 -26.75 2.76
C LYS A 77 -3.05 -28.20 2.35
N SER A 78 -4.19 -28.77 2.75
CA SER A 78 -4.59 -30.13 2.40
C SER A 78 -4.82 -30.30 0.89
N LYS A 79 -5.12 -29.22 0.17
CA LYS A 79 -5.29 -29.26 -1.28
C LYS A 79 -3.93 -29.23 -1.97
N LYS A 80 -3.89 -29.79 -3.19
CA LYS A 80 -2.71 -29.84 -4.06
C LYS A 80 -2.19 -28.46 -4.53
N GLU A 81 -2.74 -27.36 -4.02
CA GLU A 81 -2.43 -25.99 -4.43
C GLU A 81 -1.36 -25.39 -3.52
N SER A 82 -0.32 -24.80 -4.11
CA SER A 82 0.70 -24.10 -3.32
C SER A 82 0.14 -22.78 -2.78
N ILE A 83 0.19 -22.62 -1.46
CA ILE A 83 -0.30 -21.42 -0.76
C ILE A 83 0.47 -20.16 -1.18
N ALA A 84 1.77 -20.29 -1.44
CA ALA A 84 2.60 -19.23 -1.98
C ALA A 84 2.00 -18.65 -3.28
N MET A 85 1.50 -19.49 -4.19
CA MET A 85 0.93 -19.03 -5.45
C MET A 85 -0.34 -18.21 -5.24
N ASN A 86 -1.18 -18.59 -4.27
CA ASN A 86 -2.37 -17.81 -3.92
C ASN A 86 -1.98 -16.42 -3.39
N TYR A 87 -0.99 -16.35 -2.49
CA TYR A 87 -0.50 -15.07 -1.98
C TYR A 87 0.10 -14.21 -3.08
N LEU A 88 0.84 -14.80 -4.02
CA LEU A 88 1.41 -14.08 -5.18
C LEU A 88 0.32 -13.50 -6.09
N ILE A 89 -0.75 -14.25 -6.34
CA ILE A 89 -1.88 -13.73 -7.12
C ILE A 89 -2.52 -12.54 -6.38
N ARG A 90 -2.83 -12.69 -5.09
CA ARG A 90 -3.49 -11.63 -4.31
C ARG A 90 -2.65 -10.36 -4.18
N ILE A 91 -1.34 -10.47 -3.96
CA ILE A 91 -0.47 -9.30 -3.87
C ILE A 91 -0.33 -8.61 -5.22
N THR A 92 -0.27 -9.39 -6.31
CA THR A 92 -0.20 -8.82 -7.67
C THR A 92 -1.47 -8.02 -7.98
N GLU A 93 -2.65 -8.55 -7.65
CA GLU A 93 -3.91 -7.81 -7.78
C GLU A 93 -3.90 -6.53 -6.94
N ALA A 94 -3.55 -6.62 -5.66
CA ALA A 94 -3.54 -5.48 -4.76
C ALA A 94 -2.58 -4.38 -5.23
N VAL A 95 -1.40 -4.75 -5.73
CA VAL A 95 -0.43 -3.80 -6.30
C VAL A 95 -0.96 -3.18 -7.60
N ILE A 96 -1.57 -3.96 -8.51
CA ILE A 96 -2.18 -3.42 -9.74
C ILE A 96 -3.25 -2.38 -9.41
N PHE A 97 -4.15 -2.68 -8.48
CA PHE A 97 -5.19 -1.72 -8.07
C PHE A 97 -4.61 -0.49 -7.40
N LEU A 98 -3.59 -0.64 -6.57
CA LEU A 98 -2.88 0.48 -5.98
C LEU A 98 -2.28 1.41 -7.05
N LEU A 99 -1.62 0.84 -8.08
CA LEU A 99 -1.10 1.61 -9.21
C LEU A 99 -2.20 2.36 -9.96
N ILE A 100 -3.35 1.71 -10.20
CA ILE A 100 -4.51 2.33 -10.87
C ILE A 100 -5.07 3.48 -10.04
N ILE A 101 -5.25 3.29 -8.73
CA ILE A 101 -5.80 4.32 -7.84
C ILE A 101 -4.87 5.53 -7.77
N VAL A 102 -3.56 5.31 -7.58
CA VAL A 102 -2.57 6.40 -7.53
C VAL A 102 -2.48 7.12 -8.88
N CYS A 103 -2.45 6.38 -9.99
CA CYS A 103 -2.43 6.96 -11.34
C CYS A 103 -3.69 7.81 -11.60
N GLY A 104 -4.87 7.26 -11.32
CA GLY A 104 -6.15 7.96 -11.48
C GLY A 104 -6.19 9.26 -10.66
N PHE A 105 -5.67 9.25 -9.44
CA PHE A 105 -5.59 10.44 -8.60
C PHE A 105 -4.62 11.50 -9.17
N LEU A 106 -3.47 11.10 -9.70
CA LEU A 106 -2.54 12.05 -10.34
C LEU A 106 -3.11 12.66 -11.63
N VAL A 107 -3.82 11.87 -12.43
CA VAL A 107 -4.53 12.39 -13.62
C VAL A 107 -5.56 13.43 -13.21
N TYR A 108 -6.34 13.15 -12.17
CA TYR A 108 -7.30 14.09 -11.60
C TYR A 108 -6.63 15.41 -11.15
N LEU A 109 -5.48 15.33 -10.46
CA LEU A 109 -4.70 16.52 -10.07
C LEU A 109 -4.18 17.31 -11.29
N LYS A 110 -3.77 16.61 -12.36
CA LYS A 110 -3.30 17.26 -13.60
C LYS A 110 -4.44 18.01 -14.30
N SER A 111 -5.65 17.45 -14.32
CA SER A 111 -6.85 18.14 -14.80
C SER A 111 -7.24 19.36 -13.94
N GLY A 112 -6.76 19.41 -12.69
CA GLY A 112 -6.91 20.56 -11.79
C GLY A 112 -5.91 21.71 -12.01
N ASN A 113 -5.17 21.71 -13.13
CA ASN A 113 -4.12 22.69 -13.47
C ASN A 113 -2.95 22.75 -12.46
N CYS A 114 -2.62 21.64 -11.81
CA CYS A 114 -1.49 21.59 -10.87
C CYS A 114 -0.13 21.47 -11.60
N THR A 115 0.88 22.18 -11.10
CA THR A 115 2.24 22.21 -11.67
C THR A 115 3.16 21.23 -10.94
N PHE A 116 3.31 20.02 -11.49
CA PHE A 116 4.20 18.98 -10.95
C PHE A 116 4.69 18.01 -12.05
N ASP A 117 5.79 17.31 -11.76
CA ASP A 117 6.33 16.21 -12.57
C ASP A 117 5.56 14.91 -12.27
N PHE A 118 4.82 14.41 -13.26
CA PHE A 118 3.97 13.24 -13.09
C PHE A 118 4.78 11.98 -12.73
N GLY A 119 5.92 11.75 -13.39
CA GLY A 119 6.69 10.52 -13.23
C GLY A 119 7.35 10.44 -11.86
N GLN A 120 7.95 11.53 -11.41
CA GLN A 120 8.62 11.59 -10.11
C GLN A 120 7.63 11.44 -8.94
N TYR A 121 6.47 12.09 -9.04
CA TYR A 121 5.44 12.04 -8.00
C TYR A 121 4.74 10.69 -7.95
N PHE A 122 4.53 10.04 -9.11
CA PHE A 122 4.03 8.67 -9.19
C PHE A 122 4.98 7.69 -8.51
N TYR A 123 6.26 7.71 -8.90
CA TYR A 123 7.28 6.85 -8.30
C TYR A 123 7.39 7.07 -6.79
N GLY A 124 7.40 8.33 -6.36
CA GLY A 124 7.54 8.67 -4.96
C GLY A 124 6.34 8.22 -4.12
N THR A 125 5.13 8.33 -4.64
CA THR A 125 3.90 7.91 -3.92
C THR A 125 3.81 6.40 -3.83
N ILE A 126 4.15 5.68 -4.90
CA ILE A 126 4.15 4.21 -4.89
C ILE A 126 5.16 3.68 -3.88
N SER A 127 6.33 4.29 -3.81
CA SER A 127 7.39 3.88 -2.88
C SER A 127 6.93 3.95 -1.42
N THR A 128 6.24 5.03 -1.03
CA THR A 128 5.71 5.18 0.34
C THR A 128 4.54 4.25 0.61
N CYS A 129 3.63 4.07 -0.36
CA CYS A 129 2.53 3.13 -0.26
C CYS A 129 3.01 1.67 -0.08
N ILE A 130 3.96 1.23 -0.91
CA ILE A 130 4.51 -0.13 -0.84
C ILE A 130 5.27 -0.35 0.48
N PHE A 131 5.98 0.67 0.97
CA PHE A 131 6.67 0.56 2.25
C PHE A 131 5.69 0.38 3.43
N LEU A 132 4.67 1.25 3.55
CA LEU A 132 3.66 1.13 4.62
C LEU A 132 2.88 -0.17 4.53
N GLY A 133 2.44 -0.54 3.33
CA GLY A 133 1.73 -1.80 3.11
C GLY A 133 2.60 -3.02 3.39
N GLY A 134 3.85 -3.01 2.96
CA GLY A 134 4.81 -4.08 3.19
C GLY A 134 5.14 -4.29 4.67
N LEU A 135 5.30 -3.21 5.41
CA LEU A 135 5.50 -3.27 6.87
C LEU A 135 4.31 -3.92 7.56
N GLY A 136 3.08 -3.57 7.17
CA GLY A 136 1.88 -4.19 7.74
C GLY A 136 1.70 -5.66 7.34
N ILE A 137 2.01 -6.02 6.08
CA ILE A 137 2.03 -7.43 5.62
C ILE A 137 3.02 -8.25 6.46
N LEU A 138 4.23 -7.74 6.69
CA LEU A 138 5.25 -8.44 7.48
C LEU A 138 4.77 -8.70 8.90
N VAL A 139 4.29 -7.67 9.58
CA VAL A 139 3.76 -7.80 10.96
C VAL A 139 2.58 -8.76 11.01
N TYR A 140 1.67 -8.64 10.05
CA TYR A 140 0.51 -9.53 9.98
C TYR A 140 0.91 -10.99 9.77
N SER A 141 1.95 -11.24 8.97
CA SER A 141 2.48 -12.60 8.73
C SER A 141 2.98 -13.29 10.00
N ILE A 142 3.53 -12.51 10.94
CA ILE A 142 4.10 -12.99 12.21
C ILE A 142 2.99 -13.20 13.25
N VAL A 143 2.13 -12.18 13.42
CA VAL A 143 1.19 -12.10 14.55
C VAL A 143 -0.13 -12.82 14.26
N ASP A 144 -0.46 -13.13 13.01
CA ASP A 144 -1.76 -13.72 12.62
C ASP A 144 -2.98 -12.82 12.94
N ASN A 145 -2.76 -11.54 13.25
CA ASN A 145 -3.83 -10.60 13.60
C ASN A 145 -3.80 -9.34 12.71
N ILE A 146 -4.91 -9.10 12.01
CA ILE A 146 -5.07 -7.96 11.10
C ILE A 146 -4.99 -6.61 11.83
N ALA A 147 -5.48 -6.52 13.07
CA ALA A 147 -5.45 -5.29 13.85
C ALA A 147 -4.00 -4.83 14.11
N VAL A 148 -3.13 -5.78 14.48
CA VAL A 148 -1.70 -5.49 14.70
C VAL A 148 -1.00 -5.15 13.38
N GLY A 149 -1.42 -5.80 12.28
CA GLY A 149 -0.97 -5.47 10.93
C GLY A 149 -1.23 -4.02 10.51
N TYR A 150 -2.31 -3.40 11.00
CA TYR A 150 -2.57 -1.97 10.79
C TYR A 150 -1.92 -1.06 11.83
N MET A 151 -1.88 -1.47 13.10
CA MET A 151 -1.33 -0.65 14.18
C MET A 151 0.13 -0.26 13.94
N VAL A 152 0.99 -1.19 13.51
CA VAL A 152 2.42 -0.90 13.35
C VAL A 152 2.69 0.11 12.21
N PRO A 153 2.13 -0.03 11.00
CA PRO A 153 2.20 1.01 9.97
C PRO A 153 1.65 2.36 10.44
N THR A 154 0.54 2.37 11.17
CA THR A 154 -0.04 3.62 11.71
C THR A 154 0.90 4.28 12.73
N LEU A 155 1.48 3.51 13.65
CA LEU A 155 2.47 4.02 14.59
C LEU A 155 3.69 4.59 13.87
N TYR A 156 4.19 3.89 12.84
CA TYR A 156 5.31 4.38 12.03
C TYR A 156 4.96 5.69 11.32
N TYR A 157 3.75 5.80 10.77
CA TYR A 157 3.25 7.02 10.15
C TYR A 157 3.17 8.19 11.14
N ILE A 158 2.62 7.97 12.34
CA ILE A 158 2.52 8.98 13.40
C ILE A 158 3.92 9.43 13.84
N LEU A 159 4.86 8.50 14.01
CA LEU A 159 6.25 8.81 14.32
C LEU A 159 6.93 9.62 13.22
N CYS A 160 6.65 9.33 11.94
CA CYS A 160 7.12 10.15 10.83
C CYS A 160 6.55 11.57 10.87
N TYR A 161 5.29 11.72 11.31
CA TYR A 161 4.68 13.03 11.42
C TYR A 161 5.26 13.87 12.58
N GLY A 162 5.55 13.22 13.72
CA GLY A 162 6.05 13.89 14.93
C GLY A 162 7.57 14.09 14.99
N SER A 163 8.37 13.12 14.54
CA SER A 163 9.83 13.13 14.74
C SER A 163 10.61 13.86 13.63
N GLY A 164 9.97 14.21 12.52
CA GLY A 164 10.63 14.90 11.40
C GLY A 164 11.79 14.10 10.75
N LYS A 165 12.41 14.67 9.71
CA LYS A 165 13.51 14.00 8.96
C LYS A 165 14.77 13.75 9.80
N MET A 166 14.95 14.49 10.90
CA MET A 166 16.18 14.49 11.71
C MET A 166 16.48 13.13 12.35
N TYR A 167 15.46 12.32 12.67
CA TYR A 167 15.62 11.01 13.31
C TYR A 167 15.42 9.81 12.36
N LEU A 168 14.64 9.97 11.28
CA LEU A 168 14.34 8.88 10.34
C LEU A 168 15.26 8.84 9.12
N GLY A 169 16.02 9.90 8.86
CA GLY A 169 17.00 9.95 7.77
C GLY A 169 16.41 9.52 6.43
N LYS A 170 16.93 8.41 5.88
CA LYS A 170 16.54 7.85 4.56
C LYS A 170 15.22 7.08 4.56
N PHE A 171 14.63 6.77 5.72
CA PHE A 171 13.35 6.05 5.84
C PHE A 171 12.16 6.98 6.16
N TYR A 172 12.34 8.28 5.97
CA TYR A 172 11.29 9.26 6.18
C TYR A 172 10.24 9.21 5.07
N LEU A 173 8.96 9.04 5.43
CA LEU A 173 7.85 8.93 4.46
C LEU A 173 7.64 10.20 3.64
N PHE A 174 7.63 11.35 4.30
CA PHE A 174 7.18 12.62 3.71
C PHE A 174 8.32 13.37 2.98
N SER A 175 9.20 12.64 2.31
CA SER A 175 10.42 13.20 1.70
C SER A 175 10.14 14.07 0.47
N MET A 176 8.99 13.90 -0.22
CA MET A 176 8.63 14.75 -1.37
C MET A 176 8.28 16.16 -0.92
N MET A 177 7.66 16.31 0.25
CA MET A 177 7.39 17.63 0.84
C MET A 177 8.66 18.45 1.09
N GLN A 178 9.81 17.79 1.17
CA GLN A 178 11.12 18.42 1.42
C GLN A 178 11.99 18.49 0.15
N GLY A 179 11.43 18.16 -1.01
CA GLY A 179 12.13 18.20 -2.30
C GLY A 179 13.15 17.07 -2.53
N ASN A 180 13.22 16.05 -1.65
CA ASN A 180 14.18 14.95 -1.80
C ASN A 180 13.47 13.64 -2.21
N ILE A 181 13.58 13.33 -3.49
CA ILE A 181 12.93 12.19 -4.14
C ILE A 181 13.86 10.96 -4.19
N LEU A 182 15.18 11.17 -4.06
CA LEU A 182 16.17 10.09 -4.14
C LEU A 182 16.09 9.12 -2.96
N ASP A 183 15.75 9.62 -1.78
CA ASP A 183 15.61 8.82 -0.56
C ASP A 183 14.49 7.74 -0.70
N LYS A 184 13.53 7.95 -1.62
CA LYS A 184 12.39 7.04 -1.82
C LYS A 184 12.74 5.71 -2.45
N LYS A 185 13.87 5.61 -3.15
CA LYS A 185 14.36 4.33 -3.66
C LYS A 185 14.61 3.32 -2.53
N TYR A 186 15.09 3.78 -1.38
CA TYR A 186 15.33 2.94 -0.21
C TYR A 186 14.02 2.43 0.40
N LEU A 187 13.00 3.28 0.48
CA LEU A 187 11.65 2.90 0.94
C LEU A 187 11.05 1.82 0.04
N LEU A 188 11.16 1.97 -1.29
CA LEU A 188 10.66 0.98 -2.23
C LEU A 188 11.33 -0.39 -2.05
N ILE A 189 12.68 -0.40 -1.98
CA ILE A 189 13.45 -1.64 -1.80
C ILE A 189 13.08 -2.31 -0.48
N ALA A 190 13.01 -1.53 0.61
CA ALA A 190 12.63 -2.05 1.92
C ALA A 190 11.21 -2.62 1.92
N GLY A 191 10.25 -1.92 1.32
CA GLY A 191 8.87 -2.39 1.21
C GLY A 191 8.75 -3.71 0.44
N ILE A 192 9.44 -3.83 -0.70
CA ILE A 192 9.47 -5.07 -1.49
C ILE A 192 10.08 -6.22 -0.67
N LEU A 193 11.19 -5.99 0.02
CA LEU A 193 11.82 -7.00 0.89
C LEU A 193 10.89 -7.44 2.02
N MET A 194 10.14 -6.52 2.64
CA MET A 194 9.17 -6.85 3.69
C MET A 194 8.01 -7.69 3.15
N ILE A 195 7.50 -7.37 1.96
CA ILE A 195 6.43 -8.15 1.31
C ILE A 195 6.92 -9.57 0.99
N THR A 196 8.09 -9.72 0.37
CA THR A 196 8.61 -11.04 0.00
C THR A 196 8.93 -11.88 1.23
N ALA A 197 9.54 -11.28 2.27
CA ALA A 197 9.78 -11.95 3.54
C ALA A 197 8.48 -12.38 4.24
N GLY A 198 7.46 -11.50 4.26
CA GLY A 198 6.16 -11.80 4.85
C GLY A 198 5.45 -12.96 4.15
N ILE A 199 5.45 -12.98 2.81
CA ILE A 199 4.86 -14.07 2.02
C ILE A 199 5.63 -15.38 2.23
N PHE A 200 6.96 -15.35 2.24
CA PHE A 200 7.79 -16.53 2.44
C PHE A 200 7.61 -17.14 3.83
N TYR A 201 7.65 -16.30 4.87
CA TYR A 201 7.40 -16.73 6.25
C TYR A 201 6.01 -17.36 6.40
N ARG A 202 5.00 -16.70 5.82
CA ARG A 202 3.62 -17.17 5.87
C ARG A 202 3.37 -18.45 5.10
N SER A 203 4.06 -18.66 3.97
CA SER A 203 3.91 -19.87 3.16
C SER A 203 4.51 -21.10 3.81
N LYS A 204 5.48 -20.94 4.73
CA LYS A 204 6.15 -22.06 5.40
C LYS A 204 5.47 -22.47 6.71
N ARG A 205 4.66 -21.58 7.28
CA ARG A 205 3.93 -21.78 8.55
C ARG A 205 2.59 -22.43 8.32
#